data_AF-A0A8B6FU24-F1
#
_entry.id   AF-A0A8B6FU24-F1
#
_cell.length_a   1.000
_cell.length_b   1.000
_cell.length_c   1.000
_cell.angle_alpha   90.00
_cell.angle_beta   90.00
_cell.angle_gamma   90.00
#
_symmetry.space_group_name_H-M   'P 1'
#
loop_
_entity.id
_entity.type
_entity.pdbx_description
1 polymer ?
#
loop_
_entity_poly.entity_id
_entity_poly.type
_entity_poly.pdbx_seq_one_letter_code
_entity_poly.pdbx_strand_id
1 'polypeptide(L)'
;MLSIASLLCIIFILRAASQDVCDTTDQASREDCHPEPNAAETTCRARGCCWHKVDQLGIPWCFRPQSRSASCGIPDIARGDCHPEQGASPTTCAARGCCWMSSSAAGASWCFYPAADKGYTLGNITETSLGKSASLSKALSSSSLPFPKPLSKLKVDVQEETETRIRVKIYDPASQRYEVPIDTPKVLSKASSTFYNYTIVGNPYVGLKVSRKSSSSVV
;
A
#
# COMPACT_ATOMS: atom_id res chain seq x y z
N MET A 1 -37.58 -31.20 34.89
CA MET A 1 -36.72 -32.01 33.99
C MET A 1 -36.72 -31.36 32.62
N LEU A 2 -35.69 -30.55 32.30
CA LEU A 2 -35.37 -30.18 30.91
C LEU A 2 -33.99 -30.75 30.61
N SER A 3 -33.92 -31.48 29.49
CA SER A 3 -32.82 -32.33 29.08
C SER A 3 -31.67 -31.54 28.45
N ILE A 4 -30.45 -31.93 28.79
CA ILE A 4 -29.19 -31.50 28.19
C ILE A 4 -28.80 -32.50 27.10
N ALA A 5 -28.52 -32.03 25.89
CA ALA A 5 -27.61 -32.63 24.91
C ALA A 5 -27.29 -31.55 23.86
N SER A 6 -26.07 -31.03 23.76
CA SER A 6 -24.93 -31.65 23.04
C SER A 6 -25.29 -31.92 21.58
N LEU A 7 -24.56 -31.52 20.54
CA LEU A 7 -23.24 -30.95 20.36
C LEU A 7 -23.14 -30.71 18.83
N LEU A 8 -22.21 -29.84 18.42
CA LEU A 8 -21.50 -29.86 17.13
C LEU A 8 -22.16 -29.26 15.88
N CYS A 9 -21.38 -28.34 15.31
CA CYS A 9 -21.03 -28.20 13.90
C CYS A 9 -22.16 -28.44 12.89
N ILE A 10 -22.50 -27.50 12.02
CA ILE A 10 -21.57 -27.02 11.01
C ILE A 10 -22.00 -25.60 10.64
N ILE A 11 -21.23 -24.61 11.09
CA ILE A 11 -21.16 -23.32 10.42
C ILE A 11 -20.45 -23.61 9.09
N PHE A 12 -21.22 -23.84 8.01
CA PHE A 12 -20.72 -23.76 6.64
C PHE A 12 -20.45 -22.27 6.35
N ILE A 13 -19.39 -21.72 6.95
CA ILE A 13 -18.67 -20.62 6.30
C ILE A 13 -18.08 -21.29 5.08
N LEU A 14 -18.72 -21.07 3.92
CA LEU A 14 -18.07 -21.24 2.63
C LEU A 14 -16.79 -20.39 2.70
N ARG A 15 -15.68 -21.03 3.06
CA ARG A 15 -14.37 -20.63 2.59
C ARG A 15 -14.49 -20.66 1.08
N ALA A 16 -14.65 -19.50 0.46
CA ALA A 16 -14.23 -19.33 -0.92
C ALA A 16 -12.71 -19.63 -0.91
N ALA A 17 -12.38 -20.89 -1.14
CA ALA A 17 -11.02 -21.32 -1.34
C ALA A 17 -10.53 -20.61 -2.60
N SER A 18 -9.38 -19.96 -2.48
CA SER A 18 -8.66 -19.24 -3.50
C SER A 18 -8.16 -20.18 -4.62
N GLN A 19 -9.06 -20.75 -5.42
CA GLN A 19 -8.74 -21.69 -6.51
C GLN A 19 -8.82 -21.06 -7.92
N ASP A 20 -9.35 -19.84 -8.08
CA ASP A 20 -9.58 -19.20 -9.39
C ASP A 20 -8.37 -18.43 -9.97
N VAL A 21 -7.18 -18.52 -9.37
CA VAL A 21 -6.06 -17.60 -9.71
C VAL A 21 -5.23 -18.08 -10.91
N CYS A 22 -5.15 -19.40 -11.11
CA CYS A 22 -4.36 -20.02 -12.18
C CYS A 22 -5.19 -20.83 -13.18
N ASP A 23 -6.51 -20.82 -13.02
CA ASP A 23 -7.41 -21.51 -13.94
C ASP A 23 -7.85 -20.54 -15.04
N THR A 24 -7.08 -20.49 -16.12
CA THR A 24 -7.35 -19.59 -17.25
C THR A 24 -8.13 -20.35 -18.31
N THR A 25 -9.44 -20.13 -18.38
CA THR A 25 -10.26 -20.59 -19.51
C THR A 25 -9.86 -19.93 -20.83
N ASP A 26 -9.13 -18.81 -20.78
CA ASP A 26 -8.56 -18.14 -21.94
C ASP A 26 -7.02 -18.24 -21.95
N GLN A 27 -6.51 -19.22 -22.69
CA GLN A 27 -5.07 -19.48 -22.81
C GLN A 27 -4.34 -18.42 -23.67
N ALA A 28 -5.07 -17.69 -24.52
CA ALA A 28 -4.50 -16.71 -25.44
C ALA A 28 -4.12 -15.38 -24.74
N SER A 29 -4.72 -15.08 -23.59
CA SER A 29 -4.38 -13.89 -22.78
C SER A 29 -3.24 -14.10 -21.78
N ARG A 30 -2.54 -15.25 -21.85
CA ARG A 30 -1.41 -15.55 -20.97
C ARG A 30 -0.21 -14.65 -21.27
N GLU A 31 0.20 -13.88 -20.27
CA GLU A 31 1.45 -13.11 -20.31
C GLU A 31 2.60 -13.94 -19.77
N ASP A 32 3.71 -14.01 -20.51
CA ASP A 32 4.91 -14.74 -20.10
C ASP A 32 5.49 -14.18 -18.79
N CYS A 33 5.73 -15.07 -17.84
CA CYS A 33 6.36 -14.76 -16.54
C CYS A 33 7.80 -15.28 -16.44
N HIS A 34 8.30 -15.97 -17.47
CA HIS A 34 9.65 -16.53 -17.47
C HIS A 34 10.31 -16.37 -18.86
N PRO A 35 10.78 -15.16 -19.20
CA PRO A 35 11.35 -14.86 -20.52
C PRO A 35 12.71 -15.52 -20.80
N GLU A 36 13.34 -16.12 -19.79
CA GLU A 36 14.60 -16.87 -19.93
C GLU A 36 14.35 -18.27 -20.50
N PRO A 37 15.29 -18.83 -21.31
CA PRO A 37 15.18 -20.20 -21.81
C PRO A 37 15.16 -21.21 -20.65
N ASN A 38 14.41 -22.30 -20.83
CA ASN A 38 14.24 -23.39 -19.85
C ASN A 38 13.36 -23.05 -18.62
N ALA A 39 12.22 -22.41 -18.83
CA ALA A 39 11.20 -22.31 -17.79
C ALA A 39 10.82 -23.73 -17.28
N ALA A 40 10.86 -23.92 -15.97
CA ALA A 40 10.44 -25.15 -15.29
C ALA A 40 9.31 -24.84 -14.32
N GLU A 41 8.51 -25.86 -13.97
CA GLU A 41 7.38 -25.66 -13.05
C GLU A 41 7.80 -25.07 -11.71
N THR A 42 8.90 -25.58 -11.16
CA THR A 42 9.44 -25.14 -9.87
C THR A 42 9.95 -23.71 -9.93
N THR A 43 10.69 -23.34 -10.98
CA THR A 43 11.21 -21.97 -11.15
C THR A 43 10.10 -20.98 -11.47
N CYS A 44 9.08 -21.39 -12.21
CA CYS A 44 7.89 -20.59 -12.48
C CYS A 44 7.08 -20.30 -11.21
N ARG A 45 6.77 -21.33 -10.42
CA ARG A 45 6.01 -21.18 -9.17
C ARG A 45 6.80 -20.38 -8.13
N ALA A 46 8.12 -20.51 -8.08
CA ALA A 46 8.98 -19.71 -7.20
C ALA A 46 8.93 -18.20 -7.52
N ARG A 47 8.63 -17.82 -8.77
CA ARG A 47 8.41 -16.42 -9.19
C ARG A 47 7.00 -15.90 -8.84
N GLY A 48 6.16 -16.73 -8.23
CA GLY A 48 4.76 -16.38 -7.89
C GLY A 48 3.81 -16.48 -9.08
N CYS A 49 4.17 -17.25 -10.11
CA CYS A 49 3.41 -17.37 -11.35
C CYS A 49 2.71 -18.72 -11.50
N CYS A 50 1.81 -18.78 -12.47
CA CYS A 50 1.02 -19.96 -12.79
C CYS A 50 1.76 -20.84 -13.80
N TRP A 51 1.67 -22.15 -13.59
CA TRP A 51 2.25 -23.14 -14.48
C TRP A 51 1.17 -24.04 -15.04
N HIS A 52 1.04 -24.06 -16.36
CA HIS A 52 0.13 -24.96 -17.07
C HIS A 52 0.63 -25.18 -18.50
N LYS A 53 1.03 -26.42 -18.80
CA LYS A 53 1.47 -26.80 -20.14
C LYS A 53 0.29 -26.78 -21.12
N VAL A 54 0.55 -26.32 -22.33
CA VAL A 54 -0.41 -26.31 -23.45
C VAL A 54 0.33 -26.66 -24.73
N ASP A 55 -0.37 -27.31 -25.67
CA ASP A 55 0.21 -27.78 -26.94
C ASP A 55 0.18 -26.73 -28.05
N GLN A 56 -0.29 -25.52 -27.75
CA GLN A 56 -0.38 -24.41 -28.68
C GLN A 56 0.95 -23.64 -28.76
N LEU A 57 1.41 -23.41 -30.00
CA LEU A 57 2.67 -22.70 -30.26
C LEU A 57 2.58 -21.24 -29.83
N GLY A 58 3.61 -20.74 -29.14
CA GLY A 58 3.70 -19.34 -28.72
C GLY A 58 2.93 -18.99 -27.44
N ILE A 59 2.24 -19.94 -26.81
CA ILE A 59 1.58 -19.72 -25.53
C ILE A 59 2.53 -20.13 -24.39
N PRO A 60 2.84 -19.21 -23.44
CA PRO A 60 3.78 -19.51 -22.37
C PRO A 60 3.19 -20.52 -21.37
N TRP A 61 3.99 -21.53 -21.02
CA TRP A 61 3.65 -22.50 -19.96
C TRP A 61 3.76 -21.89 -18.56
N CYS A 62 4.70 -20.96 -18.38
CA CYS A 62 4.82 -20.13 -17.20
C CYS A 62 4.20 -18.76 -17.47
N PHE A 63 3.04 -18.50 -16.90
CA PHE A 63 2.28 -17.30 -17.19
C PHE A 63 1.86 -16.59 -15.91
N ARG A 64 1.62 -15.29 -16.03
CA ARG A 64 1.13 -14.48 -14.92
C ARG A 64 -0.31 -14.89 -14.57
N PRO A 65 -0.69 -14.97 -13.28
CA PRO A 65 -2.07 -15.26 -12.89
C PRO A 65 -3.06 -14.27 -13.52
N GLN A 66 -4.19 -14.78 -14.00
CA GLN A 66 -5.21 -13.98 -14.71
C GLN A 66 -5.94 -13.04 -13.76
N SER A 67 -6.16 -13.50 -12.51
CA SER A 67 -6.24 -12.56 -11.39
C SER A 67 -4.82 -12.21 -10.96
N ARG A 68 -4.21 -11.27 -11.70
CA ARG A 68 -3.66 -10.14 -10.93
C ARG A 68 -4.83 -9.75 -10.05
N SER A 69 -4.72 -9.85 -8.73
CA SER A 69 -5.50 -8.90 -7.95
C SER A 69 -5.21 -7.57 -8.64
N ALA A 70 -6.20 -6.85 -9.17
CA ALA A 70 -5.95 -5.64 -9.96
C ALA A 70 -4.98 -4.68 -9.22
N SER A 71 -4.92 -4.85 -7.89
CA SER A 71 -3.95 -4.28 -6.98
C SER A 71 -2.45 -4.61 -7.22
N CYS A 72 -2.04 -5.76 -7.76
CA CYS A 72 -0.61 -6.11 -7.90
C CYS A 72 0.03 -5.72 -9.24
N GLY A 73 -0.71 -5.09 -10.16
CA GLY A 73 -0.22 -4.63 -11.45
C GLY A 73 0.55 -3.31 -11.39
N ILE A 74 1.49 -3.16 -10.46
CA ILE A 74 2.25 -1.91 -10.25
C ILE A 74 3.55 -1.93 -11.08
N PRO A 75 3.80 -0.92 -11.95
CA PRO A 75 5.06 -0.80 -12.68
C PRO A 75 6.27 -0.74 -11.73
N ASP A 76 7.40 -1.31 -12.12
CA ASP A 76 8.59 -1.45 -11.27
C ASP A 76 9.04 -0.14 -10.61
N ILE A 77 9.02 0.97 -11.36
CA ILE A 77 9.37 2.31 -10.87
C ILE A 77 8.42 2.87 -9.80
N ALA A 78 7.20 2.34 -9.72
CA ALA A 78 6.16 2.78 -8.79
C ALA A 78 5.98 1.82 -7.61
N ARG A 79 6.77 0.73 -7.53
CA ARG A 79 6.67 -0.25 -6.45
C ARG A 79 7.25 0.32 -5.16
N GLY A 80 6.37 0.61 -4.21
CA GLY A 80 6.76 0.91 -2.83
C GLY A 80 7.06 -0.37 -2.06
N ASP A 81 8.20 -0.43 -1.39
CA ASP A 81 8.66 -1.61 -0.67
C ASP A 81 7.81 -1.92 0.57
N CYS A 82 7.23 -3.12 0.61
CA CYS A 82 6.39 -3.62 1.70
C CYS A 82 7.13 -4.54 2.68
N HIS A 83 8.38 -4.89 2.36
CA HIS A 83 9.24 -5.70 3.23
C HIS A 83 10.64 -5.07 3.33
N PRO A 84 10.74 -3.85 3.92
CA PRO A 84 11.98 -3.09 3.97
C PRO A 84 13.09 -3.73 4.79
N GLU A 85 12.75 -4.66 5.69
CA GLU A 85 13.72 -5.47 6.39
C GLU A 85 14.30 -6.60 5.52
N GLN A 86 15.47 -7.10 5.91
CA GLN A 86 16.14 -8.19 5.21
C GLN A 86 15.31 -9.49 5.22
N GLY A 87 15.49 -10.33 4.19
CA GLY A 87 14.88 -11.66 4.13
C GLY A 87 13.47 -11.70 3.51
N ALA A 88 13.14 -10.74 2.64
CA ALA A 88 11.91 -10.79 1.87
C ALA A 88 11.84 -12.08 1.03
N SER A 89 10.71 -12.78 1.11
CA SER A 89 10.42 -14.01 0.36
C SER A 89 8.96 -13.98 -0.12
N PRO A 90 8.57 -14.82 -1.09
CA PRO A 90 7.17 -14.91 -1.52
C PRO A 90 6.23 -15.14 -0.33
N THR A 91 6.63 -16.01 0.60
CA THR A 91 5.83 -16.37 1.78
C THR A 91 5.74 -15.23 2.80
N THR A 92 6.87 -14.60 3.15
CA THR A 92 6.86 -13.49 4.12
C THR A 92 6.17 -12.25 3.56
N CYS A 93 6.23 -12.04 2.24
CA CYS A 93 5.51 -10.98 1.56
C CYS A 93 3.99 -11.21 1.58
N ALA A 94 3.55 -12.42 1.23
CA ALA A 94 2.14 -12.79 1.25
C ALA A 94 1.54 -12.72 2.67
N ALA A 95 2.32 -13.11 3.70
CA ALA A 95 1.92 -12.99 5.10
C ALA A 95 1.67 -11.54 5.54
N ARG A 96 2.31 -10.57 4.88
CA ARG A 96 2.08 -9.14 5.08
C ARG A 96 0.90 -8.61 4.27
N GLY A 97 0.24 -9.43 3.44
CA GLY A 97 -0.85 -8.99 2.56
C GLY A 97 -0.37 -8.23 1.32
N CYS A 98 0.90 -8.38 0.95
CA CYS A 98 1.55 -7.65 -0.15
C CYS A 98 1.76 -8.49 -1.40
N CYS A 99 2.18 -7.82 -2.47
CA CYS A 99 2.40 -8.43 -3.78
C CYS A 99 3.87 -8.87 -3.93
N TRP A 100 4.08 -10.12 -4.37
CA TRP A 100 5.41 -10.62 -4.71
C TRP A 100 5.59 -10.74 -6.22
N MET A 101 6.61 -10.09 -6.79
CA MET A 101 7.00 -10.27 -8.19
C MET A 101 8.46 -9.91 -8.39
N SER A 102 9.27 -10.84 -8.90
CA SER A 102 10.66 -10.54 -9.27
C SER A 102 10.72 -9.48 -10.38
N SER A 103 11.76 -8.64 -10.34
CA SER A 103 12.10 -7.71 -11.41
C SER A 103 13.60 -7.72 -11.65
N SER A 104 13.99 -7.55 -12.92
CA SER A 104 15.38 -7.31 -13.35
C SER A 104 15.78 -5.83 -13.27
N ALA A 105 14.82 -4.92 -13.05
CA ALA A 105 15.10 -3.50 -12.88
C ALA A 105 15.82 -3.27 -11.54
N ALA A 106 16.97 -2.61 -11.59
CA ALA A 106 17.74 -2.30 -10.40
C ALA A 106 16.92 -1.46 -9.41
N GLY A 107 16.89 -1.87 -8.14
CA GLY A 107 16.17 -1.19 -7.05
C GLY A 107 14.66 -1.45 -7.00
N ALA A 108 14.08 -2.21 -7.94
CA ALA A 108 12.67 -2.55 -7.90
C ALA A 108 12.39 -3.55 -6.76
N SER A 109 11.49 -3.21 -5.83
CA SER A 109 11.11 -4.13 -4.76
C SER A 109 10.35 -5.34 -5.31
N TRP A 110 10.79 -6.52 -4.91
CA TRP A 110 10.10 -7.77 -5.21
C TRP A 110 8.89 -7.98 -4.32
N CYS A 111 8.86 -7.39 -3.12
CA CYS A 111 7.71 -7.39 -2.22
C CYS A 111 7.16 -5.97 -2.05
N PHE A 112 6.04 -5.66 -2.70
CA PHE A 112 5.55 -4.29 -2.79
C PHE A 112 4.08 -4.15 -2.38
N TYR A 113 3.68 -2.93 -2.03
CA TYR A 113 2.30 -2.64 -1.64
C TYR A 113 1.33 -2.84 -2.82
N PRO A 114 0.15 -3.44 -2.58
CA PRO A 114 -0.91 -3.49 -3.56
C PRO A 114 -1.49 -2.09 -3.83
N ALA A 115 -1.94 -1.81 -5.06
CA ALA A 115 -2.61 -0.56 -5.46
C ALA A 115 -3.89 -0.26 -4.65
N ALA A 116 -4.54 -1.32 -4.15
CA ALA A 116 -5.71 -1.22 -3.30
C ALA A 116 -5.36 -0.79 -1.87
N ASP A 117 -4.10 -0.94 -1.46
CA ASP A 117 -3.66 -0.52 -0.14
C ASP A 117 -3.55 0.99 -0.09
N LYS A 118 -4.41 1.61 0.72
CA LYS A 118 -4.46 3.06 0.86
C LYS A 118 -3.69 3.58 2.06
N GLY A 119 -3.21 2.71 2.94
CA GLY A 119 -2.67 3.07 4.25
C GLY A 119 -3.73 3.74 5.14
N TYR A 120 -3.90 5.05 4.95
CA TYR A 120 -4.89 5.89 5.63
C TYR A 120 -5.86 6.54 4.63
N THR A 121 -7.05 6.88 5.11
CA THR A 121 -8.03 7.73 4.41
C THR A 121 -8.12 9.09 5.07
N LEU A 122 -8.37 10.10 4.24
CA LEU A 122 -8.53 11.48 4.67
C LEU A 122 -9.94 11.70 5.23
N GLY A 123 -10.02 12.21 6.45
CA GLY A 123 -11.25 12.74 7.04
C GLY A 123 -11.42 14.22 6.74
N ASN A 124 -12.25 14.88 7.55
CA ASN A 124 -12.53 16.30 7.36
C ASN A 124 -11.27 17.16 7.54
N ILE A 125 -11.11 18.12 6.62
CA ILE A 125 -10.12 19.20 6.72
C ILE A 125 -10.78 20.38 7.42
N THR A 126 -10.12 20.93 8.42
CA THR A 126 -10.55 22.11 9.18
C THR A 126 -9.47 23.19 9.10
N GLU A 127 -9.88 24.43 8.84
CA GLU A 127 -8.99 25.59 8.96
C GLU A 127 -8.65 25.84 10.44
N THR A 128 -7.44 26.33 10.69
CA THR A 128 -6.92 26.67 12.02
C THR A 128 -6.32 28.07 11.99
N SER A 129 -5.97 28.63 13.14
CA SER A 129 -5.30 29.94 13.20
C SER A 129 -3.91 29.96 12.54
N LEU A 130 -3.28 28.80 12.35
CA LEU A 130 -1.93 28.68 11.78
C LEU A 130 -1.89 28.04 10.39
N GLY A 131 -3.00 27.51 9.87
CA GLY A 131 -3.03 26.72 8.63
C GLY A 131 -4.20 25.74 8.62
N LYS A 132 -3.96 24.46 8.33
CA LYS A 132 -5.02 23.43 8.25
C LYS A 132 -4.73 22.23 9.14
N SER A 133 -5.80 21.58 9.56
CA SER A 133 -5.77 20.31 10.30
C SER A 133 -6.66 19.29 9.58
N ALA A 134 -6.29 18.02 9.61
CA ALA A 134 -7.17 16.94 9.15
C ALA A 134 -7.02 15.68 10.00
N SER A 135 -8.10 14.90 10.07
CA SER A 135 -8.08 13.57 10.68
C SER A 135 -7.73 12.52 9.64
N LEU A 136 -6.94 11.52 10.02
CA LEU A 136 -6.62 10.36 9.17
C LEU A 136 -7.10 9.09 9.88
N SER A 137 -7.74 8.18 9.13
CA SER A 137 -8.18 6.89 9.66
C SER A 137 -7.53 5.76 8.88
N LYS A 138 -7.07 4.69 9.53
CA LYS A 138 -6.51 3.54 8.82
C LYS A 138 -7.56 2.99 7.85
N ALA A 139 -7.18 2.86 6.58
CA ALA A 139 -8.10 2.39 5.55
C ALA A 139 -8.46 0.92 5.80
N LEU A 140 -9.75 0.57 5.70
CA LEU A 140 -10.20 -0.82 5.80
C LEU A 140 -9.63 -1.69 4.68
N SER A 141 -9.35 -1.10 3.51
CA SER A 141 -8.71 -1.76 2.38
C SER A 141 -7.19 -1.97 2.57
N SER A 142 -6.60 -1.41 3.63
CA SER A 142 -5.18 -1.57 3.94
C SER A 142 -4.97 -2.85 4.73
N SER A 143 -4.91 -3.96 3.99
CA SER A 143 -4.51 -5.27 4.51
C SER A 143 -3.02 -5.36 4.77
N SER A 144 -2.20 -4.48 4.18
CA SER A 144 -0.75 -4.52 4.38
C SER A 144 -0.42 -4.03 5.78
N LEU A 145 0.16 -4.93 6.58
CA LEU A 145 0.56 -4.65 7.96
C LEU A 145 2.07 -4.82 8.11
N PRO A 146 2.87 -3.97 7.43
CA PRO A 146 4.32 -4.12 7.47
C PRO A 146 4.90 -3.81 8.87
N PHE A 147 4.16 -3.05 9.68
CA PHE A 147 4.60 -2.60 11.00
C PHE A 147 3.67 -3.13 12.11
N PRO A 148 4.23 -3.50 13.27
CA PRO A 148 3.43 -3.92 14.41
C PRO A 148 2.62 -2.75 14.97
N LYS A 149 1.37 -3.01 15.35
CA LYS A 149 0.47 -2.08 16.07
C LYS A 149 0.26 -0.73 15.32
N PRO A 150 -0.33 -0.74 14.11
CA PRO A 150 -0.68 0.50 13.43
C PRO A 150 -1.73 1.29 14.21
N LEU A 151 -1.60 2.61 14.25
CA LEU A 151 -2.58 3.48 14.88
C LEU A 151 -3.83 3.60 13.99
N SER A 152 -5.01 3.37 14.56
CA SER A 152 -6.27 3.42 13.81
C SER A 152 -6.67 4.84 13.42
N LYS A 153 -6.24 5.84 14.20
CA LYS A 153 -6.48 7.26 13.97
C LYS A 153 -5.18 8.04 14.13
N LEU A 154 -4.98 9.01 13.25
CA LEU A 154 -3.91 10.00 13.32
C LEU A 154 -4.51 11.38 13.07
N LYS A 155 -3.76 12.41 13.42
CA LYS A 155 -4.08 13.78 13.07
C LYS A 155 -2.89 14.41 12.35
N VAL A 156 -3.17 15.16 11.30
CA VAL A 156 -2.19 16.00 10.60
C VAL A 156 -2.49 17.45 10.87
N ASP A 157 -1.50 18.19 11.34
CA ASP A 157 -1.53 19.66 11.46
C ASP A 157 -0.46 20.24 10.52
N VAL A 158 -0.89 21.18 9.69
CA VAL A 158 -0.06 21.93 8.74
C VAL A 158 -0.07 23.39 9.14
N GLN A 159 1.10 23.95 9.43
CA GLN A 159 1.29 25.33 9.87
C GLN A 159 2.07 26.11 8.81
N GLU A 160 1.53 27.25 8.43
CA GLU A 160 2.15 28.24 7.54
C GLU A 160 2.98 29.20 8.39
N GLU A 161 4.15 28.74 8.82
CA GLU A 161 4.96 29.45 9.82
C GLU A 161 5.55 30.75 9.30
N THR A 162 6.14 30.73 8.11
CA THR A 162 6.70 31.91 7.44
C THR A 162 6.41 31.84 5.94
N GLU A 163 6.81 32.89 5.20
CA GLU A 163 6.71 32.90 3.74
C GLU A 163 7.45 31.75 3.05
N THR A 164 8.49 31.22 3.70
CA THR A 164 9.39 30.18 3.18
C THR A 164 9.33 28.87 3.95
N ARG A 165 8.65 28.82 5.10
CA ARG A 165 8.63 27.66 5.99
C ARG A 165 7.22 27.18 6.27
N ILE A 166 6.98 25.93 5.89
CA ILE A 166 5.79 25.15 6.22
C ILE A 166 6.19 24.07 7.23
N ARG A 167 5.37 23.85 8.26
CA ARG A 167 5.57 22.76 9.22
C ARG A 167 4.42 21.79 9.14
N VAL A 168 4.75 20.51 9.08
CA VAL A 168 3.79 19.42 9.00
C VAL A 168 4.04 18.50 10.18
N LYS A 169 2.99 18.21 10.95
CA LYS A 169 3.06 17.26 12.07
C LYS A 169 1.97 16.21 11.90
N ILE A 170 2.37 14.94 11.86
CA ILE A 170 1.44 13.80 11.93
C ILE A 170 1.65 13.15 13.29
N TYR A 171 0.58 12.98 14.06
CA TYR A 171 0.68 12.51 15.44
C TYR A 171 -0.53 11.69 15.85
N ASP A 172 -0.38 10.97 16.96
CA ASP A 172 -1.47 10.28 17.64
C ASP A 172 -2.26 11.29 18.46
N PRO A 173 -3.55 11.55 18.14
CA PRO A 173 -4.37 12.50 18.88
C PRO A 173 -4.82 11.97 20.25
N ALA A 174 -4.75 10.65 20.48
CA ALA A 174 -5.23 10.03 21.72
C ALA A 174 -4.12 9.88 22.76
N SER A 175 -2.85 9.89 22.36
CA SER A 175 -1.73 9.69 23.26
C SER A 175 -0.49 10.44 22.80
N GLN A 176 0.14 11.18 23.73
CA GLN A 176 1.38 11.88 23.43
C GLN A 176 2.51 10.86 23.24
N ARG A 177 3.07 10.84 22.03
CA ARG A 177 4.26 10.04 21.70
C ARG A 177 5.53 10.86 21.98
N TYR A 178 6.68 10.19 21.98
CA TYR A 178 7.96 10.87 22.11
C TYR A 178 8.13 11.94 21.02
N GLU A 179 8.51 13.15 21.44
CA GLU A 179 8.93 14.24 20.59
C GLU A 179 10.36 14.62 20.96
N VAL A 180 11.19 14.88 19.96
CA VAL A 180 12.60 15.23 20.18
C VAL A 180 12.66 16.56 20.95
N PRO A 181 13.38 16.64 22.08
CA PRO A 181 13.47 17.86 22.89
C PRO A 181 14.45 18.85 22.27
N ILE A 182 14.02 19.54 21.21
CA ILE A 182 14.77 20.61 20.56
C ILE A 182 13.97 21.91 20.58
N ASP A 183 14.69 23.02 20.63
CA ASP A 183 14.06 24.33 20.48
C ASP A 183 13.58 24.51 19.04
N THR A 184 12.26 24.63 18.88
CA THR A 184 11.64 24.98 17.60
C THR A 184 11.18 26.44 17.60
N PRO A 185 11.17 27.13 16.44
CA PRO A 185 10.60 28.46 16.34
C PRO A 185 9.19 28.52 16.93
N LYS A 186 8.92 29.50 17.80
CA LYS A 186 7.58 29.73 18.35
C LYS A 186 6.76 30.55 17.37
N VAL A 187 5.72 29.94 16.82
CA VAL A 187 4.84 30.56 15.83
C VAL A 187 3.52 30.92 16.50
N LEU A 188 3.19 32.22 16.51
CA LEU A 188 1.98 32.74 17.16
C LEU A 188 0.85 33.02 16.18
N SER A 189 1.17 33.26 14.92
CA SER A 189 0.21 33.58 13.87
C SER A 189 0.64 33.00 12.53
N LYS A 190 -0.34 32.69 11.67
CA LYS A 190 -0.13 32.30 10.28
C LYS A 190 0.58 33.40 9.49
N ALA A 191 1.47 33.01 8.58
CA ALA A 191 2.12 33.92 7.65
C ALA A 191 1.09 34.68 6.78
N SER A 192 1.31 35.99 6.59
CA SER A 192 0.43 36.84 5.76
C SER A 192 0.51 36.49 4.28
N SER A 193 1.67 36.03 3.81
CA SER A 193 1.90 35.53 2.48
C SER A 193 2.89 34.36 2.52
N THR A 194 2.88 33.56 1.45
CA THR A 194 3.75 32.38 1.32
C THR A 194 4.26 32.25 -0.11
N PHE A 195 5.44 31.67 -0.30
CA PHE A 195 5.99 31.30 -1.62
C PHE A 195 5.60 29.89 -2.05
N TYR A 196 4.82 29.20 -1.22
CA TYR A 196 4.35 27.84 -1.47
C TYR A 196 2.82 27.77 -1.38
N ASN A 197 2.25 26.88 -2.19
CA ASN A 197 0.90 26.36 -2.01
C ASN A 197 0.99 24.96 -1.40
N TYR A 198 -0.05 24.54 -0.70
CA TYR A 198 -0.17 23.14 -0.30
C TYR A 198 -1.62 22.65 -0.39
N THR A 199 -1.77 21.36 -0.65
CA THR A 199 -3.05 20.65 -0.57
C THR A 199 -2.88 19.33 0.17
N ILE A 200 -3.81 19.05 1.08
CA ILE A 200 -3.96 17.73 1.69
C ILE A 200 -4.83 16.91 0.73
N VAL A 201 -4.25 15.89 0.12
CA VAL A 201 -4.86 15.02 -0.87
C VAL A 201 -5.36 13.76 -0.18
N GLY A 202 -6.52 13.22 -0.60
CA GLY A 202 -7.11 12.01 -0.03
C GLY A 202 -7.46 10.91 -1.03
N ASN A 203 -7.31 11.15 -2.34
CA ASN A 203 -7.67 10.21 -3.41
C ASN A 203 -6.63 10.31 -4.54
N PRO A 204 -6.06 9.19 -5.04
CA PRO A 204 -6.26 7.80 -4.60
C PRO A 204 -5.56 7.41 -3.31
N TYR A 205 -4.69 8.27 -2.77
CA TYR A 205 -3.97 8.05 -1.51
C TYR A 205 -3.96 9.34 -0.69
N VAL A 206 -3.74 9.21 0.62
CA VAL A 206 -3.46 10.36 1.47
C VAL A 206 -2.06 10.89 1.16
N GLY A 207 -1.95 12.21 1.01
CA GLY A 207 -0.67 12.86 0.82
C GLY A 207 -0.73 14.36 1.09
N LEU A 208 0.43 14.97 1.25
CA LEU A 208 0.58 16.42 1.25
C LEU A 208 1.31 16.80 -0.03
N LYS A 209 0.66 17.58 -0.88
CA LYS A 209 1.28 18.13 -2.08
C LYS A 209 1.69 19.56 -1.78
N VAL A 210 2.99 19.85 -1.84
CA VAL A 210 3.53 21.22 -1.72
C VAL A 210 4.00 21.66 -3.10
N SER A 211 3.71 22.90 -3.48
CA SER A 211 4.18 23.44 -4.76
C SER A 211 4.67 24.88 -4.62
N ARG A 212 5.67 25.23 -5.42
CA ARG A 212 6.19 26.61 -5.47
C ARG A 212 5.18 27.51 -6.18
N LYS A 213 4.80 28.65 -5.59
CA LYS A 213 3.85 29.59 -6.21
C LYS A 213 4.37 30.19 -7.51
N SER A 214 5.67 30.49 -7.59
CA SER A 214 6.24 31.16 -8.76
C SER A 214 6.31 30.28 -10.01
N SER A 215 6.48 28.96 -9.87
CA SER A 215 6.65 28.04 -11.00
C SER A 215 5.58 26.95 -11.10
N SER A 216 4.73 26.81 -10.08
CA SER A 216 3.79 25.69 -9.92
C SER A 216 4.42 24.30 -9.83
N SER A 217 5.75 24.21 -9.71
CA SER A 217 6.47 22.94 -9.55
C SER A 217 6.14 22.28 -8.22
N VAL A 218 5.88 20.98 -8.24
CA VAL A 218 5.69 20.15 -7.03
C VAL A 218 7.06 19.85 -6.42
N VAL A 219 7.17 19.98 -5.10
CA VAL A 219 8.37 19.73 -4.30
C VAL A 219 8.20 18.43 -3.52
#